data_AF-A0A8T4DSG3-F1
#
_entry.id   AF-A0A8T4DSG3-F1
#
_cell.length_a   1.000
_cell.length_b   1.000
_cell.length_c   1.000
_cell.angle_alpha   90.00
_cell.angle_beta   90.00
_cell.angle_gamma   90.00
#
_symmetry.space_group_name_H-M   'P 1'
#
loop_
_entity.id
_entity.type
_entity.pdbx_description
1 polymer ?
#
loop_
_entity_poly.entity_id
_entity_poly.type
_entity_poly.pdbx_seq_one_letter_code
_entity_poly.pdbx_strand_id
1 'polypeptide(L)'
;MRLSMFPKVFMIVLIVCALSLAVSADPLNILLRGPSDGSTTTSLKVEFIYGFDNVPEMKNCSLHLNGVLTETRGSLIKMENNRITTNLEAGEYDWFITCIDSEGNDLVSETRTLTVDIETSSMEGFEIIYNPTSLRSYLIPVFEGKETIVLPAMKAGEDIRIKTSKALYYLDVLKMGSINDNSFVEIRDRVNSRLQKIVVGEKLSFDLDDDGKAEVALMLEKVVRNVDAYFVVEPYPESTIVEEDALQEPEEEPVVPEETVEEEQETPVEAVPEDKPAEPETAPQTDVEETPAETGEMSPAVKYSIIIIVIMIILAAIFYTLVSRKKEPPKKEQPAVEEPTKESSEHHAHHSQHRHHKSFDVIRSDSRKRK
;
A
#
# COMPACT_ATOMS: atom_id res chain seq x y z
N MET A 1 -67.92 27.17 5.51
CA MET A 1 -67.11 26.43 6.53
C MET A 1 -66.20 25.44 5.81
N ARG A 2 -65.07 25.03 6.41
CA ARG A 2 -64.06 24.06 5.89
C ARG A 2 -63.24 24.52 4.66
N LEU A 3 -62.18 25.29 4.92
CA LEU A 3 -60.98 25.32 4.06
C LEU A 3 -59.73 25.21 4.95
N SER A 4 -59.55 24.06 5.61
CA SER A 4 -58.60 23.90 6.74
C SER A 4 -57.84 22.56 6.76
N MET A 5 -57.92 21.75 5.70
CA MET A 5 -57.19 20.47 5.60
C MET A 5 -55.86 20.58 4.85
N PHE A 6 -55.73 21.51 3.91
CA PHE A 6 -54.57 21.61 3.01
C PHE A 6 -53.20 21.66 3.73
N PRO A 7 -52.96 22.55 4.72
CA PRO A 7 -51.65 22.61 5.38
C PRO A 7 -51.35 21.36 6.22
N LYS A 8 -52.39 20.68 6.76
CA LYS A 8 -52.20 19.45 7.54
C LYS A 8 -51.83 18.27 6.66
N VAL A 9 -52.49 18.13 5.50
CA VAL A 9 -52.13 17.10 4.51
C VAL A 9 -50.73 17.36 3.94
N PHE A 10 -50.40 18.62 3.60
CA PHE A 10 -49.06 18.97 3.12
C PHE A 10 -47.97 18.70 4.16
N MET A 11 -48.19 19.04 5.44
CA MET A 11 -47.23 18.73 6.51
C MET A 11 -47.09 17.22 6.75
N ILE A 12 -48.18 16.44 6.68
CA ILE A 12 -48.11 14.97 6.77
C ILE A 12 -47.33 14.39 5.59
N VAL A 13 -47.55 14.89 4.37
CA VAL A 13 -46.75 14.47 3.20
C VAL A 13 -45.28 14.87 3.35
N LEU A 14 -44.96 16.06 3.87
CA LEU A 14 -43.58 16.45 4.16
C LEU A 14 -42.92 15.58 5.23
N ILE A 15 -43.65 15.24 6.30
CA ILE A 15 -43.16 14.35 7.37
C ILE A 15 -42.94 12.92 6.84
N VAL A 16 -43.87 12.40 6.03
CA VAL A 16 -43.72 11.08 5.39
C VAL A 16 -42.59 11.08 4.36
N CYS A 17 -42.43 12.15 3.57
CA CYS A 17 -41.30 12.29 2.66
C CYS A 17 -39.97 12.37 3.41
N ALA A 18 -39.89 13.13 4.51
CA ALA A 18 -38.70 13.20 5.35
C ALA A 18 -38.37 11.85 6.02
N LEU A 19 -39.39 11.12 6.49
CA LEU A 19 -39.23 9.76 7.01
C LEU A 19 -38.80 8.76 5.93
N SER A 20 -39.23 8.94 4.67
CA SER A 20 -38.74 8.13 3.53
C SER A 20 -37.39 8.58 2.97
N LEU A 21 -36.87 9.73 3.41
CA LEU A 21 -35.52 10.22 3.09
C LEU A 21 -34.49 9.80 4.15
N ALA A 22 -34.91 9.08 5.19
CA ALA A 22 -34.02 8.21 5.96
C ALA A 22 -33.65 6.99 5.08
N VAL A 23 -32.74 7.22 4.13
CA VAL A 23 -32.06 6.15 3.40
C VAL A 23 -31.37 5.25 4.42
N SER A 24 -31.59 3.93 4.32
CA SER A 24 -30.75 2.96 5.02
C SER A 24 -29.36 3.04 4.40
N ALA A 25 -28.50 3.86 4.99
CA ALA A 25 -27.07 3.69 4.84
C ALA A 25 -26.73 2.45 5.67
N ASP A 26 -26.64 1.30 5.01
CA ASP A 26 -26.23 0.07 5.67
C ASP A 26 -24.83 0.30 6.28
N PRO A 27 -24.60 -0.04 7.55
CA PRO A 27 -23.38 0.32 8.24
C PRO A 27 -22.19 -0.31 7.54
N LEU A 28 -21.19 0.49 7.23
CA LEU A 28 -19.97 0.09 6.52
C LEU A 28 -19.07 -0.73 7.45
N ASN A 29 -18.80 -2.00 7.10
CA ASN A 29 -17.98 -2.90 7.91
C ASN A 29 -16.69 -3.33 7.19
N ILE A 30 -15.63 -3.59 7.97
CA ILE A 30 -14.38 -4.18 7.47
C ILE A 30 -14.51 -5.72 7.52
N LEU A 31 -14.47 -6.36 6.35
CA LEU A 31 -14.60 -7.81 6.21
C LEU A 31 -13.22 -8.48 6.13
N LEU A 32 -12.80 -9.15 7.21
CA LEU A 32 -11.54 -9.88 7.27
C LEU A 32 -11.62 -11.21 6.49
N ARG A 33 -10.83 -11.31 5.42
CA ARG A 33 -10.77 -12.47 4.51
C ARG A 33 -9.63 -13.43 4.81
N GLY A 34 -8.60 -13.00 5.53
CA GLY A 34 -7.48 -13.84 5.95
C GLY A 34 -6.47 -13.11 6.85
N PRO A 35 -5.75 -13.80 7.75
CA PRO A 35 -5.95 -15.18 8.19
C PRO A 35 -7.35 -15.46 8.78
N SER A 36 -7.66 -16.73 9.03
CA SER A 36 -8.86 -17.09 9.80
C SER A 36 -8.63 -16.85 11.29
N ASP A 37 -9.68 -16.62 12.06
CA ASP A 37 -9.58 -16.58 13.52
C ASP A 37 -9.13 -17.95 14.07
N GLY A 38 -8.30 -17.94 15.11
CA GLY A 38 -7.71 -19.14 15.71
C GLY A 38 -6.80 -19.95 14.77
N SER A 39 -6.34 -19.37 13.65
CA SER A 39 -5.52 -20.10 12.69
C SER A 39 -4.04 -20.16 13.08
N THR A 40 -3.42 -21.31 12.81
CA THR A 40 -1.97 -21.50 12.93
C THR A 40 -1.32 -21.40 11.55
N THR A 41 -0.20 -20.68 11.45
CA THR A 41 0.65 -20.61 10.26
C THR A 41 2.09 -20.93 10.64
N THR A 42 2.81 -21.63 9.77
CA THR A 42 4.27 -21.76 9.89
C THR A 42 5.00 -20.62 9.18
N SER A 43 4.29 -19.80 8.38
CA SER A 43 4.90 -18.72 7.61
C SER A 43 5.12 -17.49 8.47
N LEU A 44 6.40 -17.16 8.72
CA LEU A 44 6.81 -15.88 9.29
C LEU A 44 6.33 -14.69 8.45
N LYS A 45 6.29 -14.84 7.12
CA LYS A 45 5.70 -13.81 6.24
C LYS A 45 4.20 -14.03 6.15
N VAL A 46 3.41 -13.17 6.80
CA VAL A 46 1.96 -13.27 6.89
C VAL A 46 1.28 -12.18 6.06
N GLU A 47 0.23 -12.57 5.35
CA GLU A 47 -0.60 -11.67 4.55
C GLU A 47 -1.99 -11.52 5.19
N PHE A 48 -2.30 -10.30 5.59
CA PHE A 48 -3.58 -9.89 6.16
C PHE A 48 -4.46 -9.32 5.04
N ILE A 49 -5.56 -10.01 4.77
CA ILE A 49 -6.45 -9.78 3.62
C ILE A 49 -7.80 -9.27 4.13
N TYR A 50 -8.25 -8.13 3.62
CA TYR A 50 -9.51 -7.52 4.02
C TYR A 50 -10.23 -6.83 2.85
N GLY A 51 -11.54 -6.71 2.98
CA GLY A 51 -12.42 -5.92 2.12
C GLY A 51 -13.48 -5.20 2.93
N PHE A 52 -14.56 -4.83 2.26
CA PHE A 52 -15.70 -4.11 2.81
C PHE A 52 -17.00 -4.72 2.26
N ASP A 53 -18.11 -4.48 2.93
CA ASP A 53 -19.45 -4.91 2.51
C ASP A 53 -20.06 -4.01 1.41
N ASN A 54 -19.79 -2.71 1.50
CA ASN A 54 -20.15 -1.69 0.50
C ASN A 54 -18.90 -1.11 -0.19
N VAL A 55 -19.07 -0.07 -1.01
CA VAL A 55 -17.96 0.65 -1.69
C VAL A 55 -17.62 1.94 -0.94
N PRO A 56 -16.62 1.95 -0.04
CA PRO A 56 -16.13 3.15 0.61
C PRO A 56 -15.05 3.86 -0.20
N GLU A 57 -15.02 5.19 -0.12
CA GLU A 57 -13.81 5.96 -0.40
C GLU A 57 -12.89 5.91 0.83
N MET A 58 -11.87 5.05 0.80
CA MET A 58 -10.93 4.89 1.91
C MET A 58 -9.67 5.73 1.73
N LYS A 59 -9.33 6.50 2.75
CA LYS A 59 -8.11 7.32 2.82
C LYS A 59 -6.90 6.49 3.23
N ASN A 60 -7.04 5.66 4.27
CA ASN A 60 -6.04 4.67 4.65
C ASN A 60 -6.67 3.49 5.42
N CYS A 61 -5.92 2.40 5.53
CA CYS A 61 -6.18 1.33 6.48
C CYS A 61 -4.87 0.87 7.13
N SER A 62 -4.93 0.42 8.38
CA SER A 62 -3.78 0.02 9.17
C SER A 62 -3.98 -1.34 9.83
N LEU A 63 -2.92 -2.15 9.82
CA LEU A 63 -2.83 -3.39 10.58
C LEU A 63 -2.32 -3.08 11.99
N HIS A 64 -3.02 -3.61 12.99
CA HIS A 64 -2.58 -3.61 14.39
C HIS A 64 -2.29 -5.05 14.83
N LEU A 65 -1.21 -5.25 15.58
CA LEU A 65 -0.82 -6.52 16.20
C LEU A 65 -0.62 -6.29 17.70
N ASN A 66 -1.25 -7.11 18.55
CA ASN A 66 -1.22 -6.99 20.00
C ASN A 66 -1.54 -5.57 20.51
N GLY A 67 -2.44 -4.87 19.81
CA GLY A 67 -2.83 -3.47 20.07
C GLY A 67 -1.85 -2.40 19.59
N VAL A 68 -0.75 -2.77 18.94
CA VAL A 68 0.27 -1.85 18.39
C VAL A 68 0.06 -1.68 16.89
N LEU A 69 0.15 -0.44 16.40
CA LEU A 69 0.14 -0.12 14.98
C LEU A 69 1.40 -0.68 14.30
N THR A 70 1.21 -1.59 13.34
CA THR A 70 2.32 -2.27 12.64
C THR A 70 2.62 -1.68 11.27
N GLU A 71 1.59 -1.46 10.45
CA GLU A 71 1.76 -1.08 9.04
C GLU A 71 0.51 -0.35 8.50
N THR A 72 0.69 0.70 7.68
CA THR A 72 -0.41 1.53 7.15
C THR A 72 -0.42 1.61 5.63
N ARG A 73 -1.50 1.12 5.02
CA ARG A 73 -1.79 1.23 3.58
C ARG A 73 -2.58 2.51 3.29
N GLY A 74 -1.90 3.54 2.79
CA GLY A 74 -2.49 4.85 2.46
C GLY A 74 -2.91 5.08 1.00
N SER A 75 -2.98 4.05 0.15
CA SER A 75 -3.43 4.20 -1.24
C SER A 75 -3.92 2.89 -1.88
N LEU A 76 -4.60 2.99 -3.02
CA LEU A 76 -5.09 1.87 -3.82
C LEU A 76 -5.84 0.83 -2.97
N ILE A 77 -6.77 1.33 -2.15
CA ILE A 77 -7.73 0.52 -1.40
C ILE A 77 -8.90 0.22 -2.34
N LYS A 78 -9.39 -1.02 -2.30
CA LYS A 78 -10.43 -1.59 -3.16
C LYS A 78 -11.55 -2.16 -2.28
N MET A 79 -12.74 -2.37 -2.85
CA MET A 79 -13.85 -3.01 -2.13
C MET A 79 -13.49 -4.38 -1.54
N GLU A 80 -12.75 -5.22 -2.28
CA GLU A 80 -12.73 -6.66 -1.97
C GLU A 80 -11.42 -7.23 -1.41
N ASN A 81 -10.28 -6.94 -2.05
CA ASN A 81 -9.05 -7.72 -1.87
C ASN A 81 -7.86 -6.80 -1.59
N ASN A 82 -7.92 -6.11 -0.45
CA ASN A 82 -6.78 -5.37 0.10
C ASN A 82 -5.87 -6.32 0.85
N ARG A 83 -4.56 -6.02 0.81
CA ARG A 83 -3.50 -6.84 1.38
C ARG A 83 -2.52 -5.93 2.10
N ILE A 84 -2.21 -6.30 3.34
CA ILE A 84 -1.08 -5.82 4.12
C ILE A 84 -0.22 -7.05 4.42
N THR A 85 1.09 -6.97 4.20
CA THR A 85 2.00 -8.11 4.38
C THR A 85 3.13 -7.69 5.30
N THR A 86 3.37 -8.46 6.36
CA THR A 86 4.44 -8.20 7.33
C THR A 86 5.17 -9.50 7.67
N ASN A 87 6.34 -9.38 8.29
CA ASN A 87 7.07 -10.51 8.84
C ASN A 87 6.86 -10.54 10.35
N LEU A 88 6.44 -11.68 10.87
CA LEU A 88 6.23 -11.98 12.28
C LEU A 88 7.34 -12.91 12.78
N GLU A 89 7.58 -12.90 14.10
CA GLU A 89 8.33 -13.96 14.78
C GLU A 89 7.38 -15.07 15.26
N ALA A 90 7.92 -16.14 15.83
CA ALA A 90 7.11 -17.18 16.48
C ALA A 90 6.28 -16.61 17.63
N GLY A 91 5.06 -17.10 17.83
CA GLY A 91 4.20 -16.71 18.95
C GLY A 91 2.74 -16.47 18.58
N GLU A 92 1.99 -15.91 19.50
CA GLU A 92 0.56 -15.63 19.36
C GLU A 92 0.32 -14.12 19.18
N TYR A 93 -0.61 -13.79 18.28
CA TYR A 93 -0.93 -12.41 17.89
C TYR A 93 -2.44 -12.19 17.86
N ASP A 94 -2.92 -11.26 18.68
CA ASP A 94 -4.20 -10.58 18.44
C ASP A 94 -4.02 -9.58 17.30
N TRP A 95 -4.91 -9.58 16.32
CA TRP A 95 -4.82 -8.66 15.18
C TRP A 95 -6.17 -8.12 14.72
N PHE A 96 -6.16 -6.89 14.22
CA PHE A 96 -7.32 -6.24 13.63
C PHE A 96 -6.88 -5.18 12.60
N ILE A 97 -7.82 -4.78 11.75
CA ILE A 97 -7.64 -3.69 10.79
C ILE A 97 -8.45 -2.48 11.27
N THR A 98 -7.84 -1.29 11.28
CA THR A 98 -8.59 -0.03 11.30
C THR A 98 -8.54 0.62 9.92
N CYS A 99 -9.55 1.42 9.58
CA CYS A 99 -9.55 2.24 8.37
C CYS A 99 -10.08 3.64 8.66
N ILE A 100 -9.57 4.63 7.93
CA ILE A 100 -10.09 5.99 7.91
C ILE A 100 -10.66 6.24 6.51
N ASP A 101 -11.93 6.65 6.43
CA ASP A 101 -12.58 6.99 5.16
C ASP A 101 -12.20 8.42 4.65
N SER A 102 -12.78 8.84 3.53
CA SER A 102 -12.52 10.18 2.95
C SER A 102 -13.17 11.33 3.75
N GLU A 103 -14.15 11.04 4.60
CA GLU A 103 -14.85 11.99 5.47
C GLU A 103 -14.11 12.18 6.82
N GLY A 104 -13.31 11.18 7.22
CA GLY A 104 -12.50 11.17 8.43
C GLY A 104 -13.07 10.31 9.56
N ASN A 105 -14.02 9.41 9.29
CA ASN A 105 -14.54 8.48 10.28
C ASN A 105 -13.59 7.28 10.46
N ASP A 106 -13.38 6.87 11.72
CA ASP A 106 -12.64 5.65 12.06
C ASP A 106 -13.56 4.41 12.01
N LEU A 107 -13.07 3.36 11.35
CA LEU A 107 -13.71 2.06 11.23
C LEU A 107 -12.77 0.98 11.77
N VAL A 108 -13.31 -0.04 12.43
CA VAL A 108 -12.54 -1.10 13.10
C VAL A 108 -13.16 -2.46 12.76
N SER A 109 -12.33 -3.45 12.44
CA SER A 109 -12.79 -4.83 12.23
C SER A 109 -13.08 -5.54 13.56
N GLU A 110 -13.59 -6.77 13.47
CA GLU A 110 -13.40 -7.74 14.56
C GLU A 110 -11.89 -7.94 14.85
N THR A 111 -11.55 -8.31 16.08
CA THR A 111 -10.21 -8.81 16.42
C THR A 111 -10.18 -10.32 16.19
N ARG A 112 -9.08 -10.82 15.63
CA ARG A 112 -8.82 -12.25 15.41
C ARG A 112 -7.49 -12.66 16.05
N THR A 113 -7.38 -13.93 16.38
CA THR A 113 -6.15 -14.56 16.85
C THR A 113 -5.39 -15.24 15.71
N LEU A 114 -4.06 -15.26 15.80
CA LEU A 114 -3.14 -15.93 14.88
C LEU A 114 -1.97 -16.52 15.67
N THR A 115 -1.70 -17.81 15.50
CA THR A 115 -0.46 -18.45 16.00
C THR A 115 0.54 -18.58 14.86
N VAL A 116 1.75 -18.06 15.04
CA VAL A 116 2.91 -18.33 14.19
C VAL A 116 3.73 -19.42 14.87
N ASP A 117 3.58 -20.66 14.41
CA ASP A 117 4.24 -21.84 14.95
C ASP A 117 5.33 -22.32 13.97
N ILE A 118 6.59 -22.16 14.36
CA ILE A 118 7.74 -22.64 13.57
C ILE A 118 8.47 -23.73 14.34
N GLU A 119 8.79 -24.82 13.65
CA GLU A 119 9.71 -25.81 14.20
C GLU A 119 11.07 -25.15 14.42
N THR A 120 11.63 -25.34 15.62
CA THR A 120 12.91 -24.77 16.04
C THR A 120 13.79 -25.86 16.64
N SER A 121 15.08 -25.85 16.29
CA SER A 121 16.08 -26.77 16.83
C SER A 121 17.29 -26.00 17.33
N SER A 122 17.62 -26.15 18.62
CA SER A 122 18.78 -25.50 19.23
C SER A 122 20.03 -26.34 19.02
N MET A 123 21.12 -25.69 18.62
CA MET A 123 22.47 -26.25 18.55
C MET A 123 23.43 -25.37 19.37
N GLU A 124 24.68 -25.81 19.52
CA GLU A 124 25.69 -25.07 20.24
C GLU A 124 25.97 -23.72 19.53
N GLY A 125 25.64 -22.62 20.21
CA GLY A 125 25.81 -21.26 19.72
C GLY A 125 24.70 -20.70 18.81
N PHE A 126 23.74 -21.49 18.32
CA PHE A 126 22.70 -21.00 17.40
C PHE A 126 21.39 -21.81 17.41
N GLU A 127 20.31 -21.22 16.91
CA GLU A 127 19.02 -21.88 16.69
C GLU A 127 18.74 -22.02 15.18
N ILE A 128 18.18 -23.16 14.77
CA ILE A 128 17.68 -23.41 13.42
C ILE A 128 16.16 -23.20 13.43
N ILE A 129 15.70 -22.24 12.66
CA ILE A 129 14.28 -21.94 12.40
C ILE A 129 13.89 -22.59 11.07
N TYR A 130 12.81 -23.38 11.03
CA TYR A 130 12.32 -24.01 9.80
C TYR A 130 11.13 -23.24 9.22
N ASN A 131 11.27 -22.78 7.97
CA ASN A 131 10.22 -22.10 7.20
C ASN A 131 9.31 -23.12 6.48
N PRO A 132 8.01 -22.84 6.22
CA PRO A 132 7.11 -23.69 5.42
C PRO A 132 7.64 -24.14 4.05
N THR A 133 8.58 -23.40 3.47
CA THR A 133 9.25 -23.77 2.21
C THR A 133 10.35 -24.82 2.39
N SER A 134 10.52 -25.37 3.61
CA SER A 134 11.64 -26.19 4.06
C SER A 134 13.03 -25.52 3.99
N LEU A 135 13.06 -24.20 3.82
CA LEU A 135 14.27 -23.38 3.97
C LEU A 135 14.52 -23.12 5.47
N ARG A 136 15.79 -23.15 5.88
CA ARG A 136 16.20 -22.84 7.25
C ARG A 136 16.67 -21.38 7.39
N SER A 137 16.45 -20.82 8.57
CA SER A 137 17.12 -19.61 9.02
C SER A 137 17.97 -19.92 10.26
N TYR A 138 19.18 -19.40 10.32
CA TYR A 138 20.14 -19.67 11.40
C TYR A 138 20.24 -18.47 12.33
N LEU A 139 19.58 -18.52 13.48
CA LEU A 139 19.58 -17.43 14.46
C LEU A 139 20.80 -17.53 15.39
N ILE A 140 21.69 -16.57 15.26
CA ILE A 140 22.96 -16.48 15.98
C ILE A 140 22.92 -15.26 16.90
N PRO A 141 22.79 -15.43 18.23
CA PRO A 141 22.99 -14.34 19.19
C PRO A 141 24.47 -14.00 19.28
N VAL A 142 24.89 -12.79 18.93
CA VAL A 142 26.29 -12.34 18.99
C VAL A 142 26.55 -11.39 20.15
N PHE A 143 27.67 -11.60 20.83
CA PHE A 143 28.21 -10.77 21.91
C PHE A 143 29.73 -10.90 21.91
N GLU A 144 30.41 -9.91 22.49
CA GLU A 144 31.88 -9.89 22.61
C GLU A 144 32.39 -11.10 23.41
N GLY A 145 33.50 -11.70 22.98
CA GLY A 145 34.05 -12.91 23.60
C GLY A 145 33.26 -14.21 23.30
N LYS A 146 32.28 -14.20 22.38
CA LYS A 146 31.62 -15.43 21.93
C LYS A 146 32.50 -16.19 20.92
N GLU A 147 32.64 -17.51 21.14
CA GLU A 147 33.39 -18.41 20.26
C GLU A 147 32.85 -18.48 18.82
N THR A 148 33.72 -18.87 17.88
CA THR A 148 33.41 -19.10 16.45
C THR A 148 32.43 -20.25 16.25
N ILE A 149 31.47 -20.08 15.35
CA ILE A 149 30.36 -21.02 15.13
C ILE A 149 30.48 -21.63 13.74
N VAL A 150 30.53 -22.96 13.67
CA VAL A 150 30.51 -23.71 12.40
C VAL A 150 29.06 -24.00 12.02
N LEU A 151 28.57 -23.41 10.92
CA LEU A 151 27.22 -23.70 10.42
C LEU A 151 27.19 -25.00 9.61
N PRO A 152 26.09 -25.79 9.70
CA PRO A 152 25.89 -26.94 8.85
C PRO A 152 25.63 -26.51 7.40
N ALA A 153 25.61 -27.48 6.48
CA ALA A 153 25.35 -27.26 5.05
C ALA A 153 24.14 -26.34 4.80
N MET A 154 24.42 -25.14 4.27
CA MET A 154 23.45 -24.11 3.90
C MET A 154 23.11 -24.14 2.41
N LYS A 155 21.89 -23.76 2.05
CA LYS A 155 21.37 -23.75 0.68
C LYS A 155 21.01 -22.34 0.19
N ALA A 156 20.87 -22.19 -1.12
CA ALA A 156 20.33 -20.97 -1.72
C ALA A 156 18.87 -20.77 -1.27
N GLY A 157 18.54 -19.56 -0.79
CA GLY A 157 17.27 -19.20 -0.19
C GLY A 157 17.26 -19.25 1.35
N GLU A 158 18.28 -19.80 1.99
CA GLU A 158 18.42 -19.79 3.46
C GLU A 158 19.10 -18.49 3.95
N ASP A 159 18.82 -18.08 5.19
CA ASP A 159 19.35 -16.84 5.77
C ASP A 159 20.07 -17.07 7.10
N ILE A 160 21.17 -16.33 7.31
CA ILE A 160 21.81 -16.20 8.62
C ILE A 160 21.21 -14.97 9.30
N ARG A 161 20.74 -15.11 10.54
CA ARG A 161 20.16 -14.03 11.33
C ARG A 161 21.06 -13.69 12.50
N ILE A 162 21.62 -12.49 12.50
CA ILE A 162 22.55 -12.03 13.54
C ILE A 162 21.77 -11.20 14.56
N LYS A 163 21.67 -11.69 15.79
CA LYS A 163 20.94 -11.04 16.89
C LYS A 163 21.94 -10.38 17.84
N THR A 164 22.04 -9.06 17.78
CA THR A 164 22.86 -8.27 18.73
C THR A 164 22.03 -7.92 19.98
N SER A 165 22.61 -7.15 20.90
CA SER A 165 21.88 -6.52 22.00
C SER A 165 20.97 -5.36 21.54
N LYS A 166 21.21 -4.80 20.35
CA LYS A 166 20.48 -3.64 19.79
C LYS A 166 19.34 -4.08 18.85
N ALA A 167 19.59 -5.03 17.95
CA ALA A 167 18.69 -5.37 16.85
C ALA A 167 18.94 -6.76 16.24
N LEU A 168 18.17 -7.11 15.20
CA LEU A 168 18.23 -8.36 14.45
C LEU A 168 18.49 -8.09 12.96
N TYR A 169 19.56 -8.67 12.42
CA TYR A 169 20.04 -8.47 11.06
C TYR A 169 19.91 -9.76 10.24
N TYR A 170 19.89 -9.66 8.90
CA TYR A 170 19.66 -10.80 8.02
C TYR A 170 20.63 -10.80 6.83
N LEU A 171 21.36 -11.91 6.67
CA LEU A 171 22.26 -12.18 5.56
C LEU A 171 21.68 -13.32 4.71
N ASP A 172 21.13 -12.98 3.54
CA ASP A 172 20.46 -13.92 2.63
C ASP A 172 21.49 -14.65 1.76
N VAL A 173 21.52 -15.99 1.76
CA VAL A 173 22.33 -16.80 0.84
C VAL A 173 21.59 -16.90 -0.51
N LEU A 174 22.00 -16.11 -1.51
CA LEU A 174 21.25 -16.00 -2.76
C LEU A 174 21.56 -17.10 -3.77
N LYS A 175 22.85 -17.38 -4.00
CA LYS A 175 23.31 -18.43 -4.92
C LYS A 175 24.73 -18.90 -4.63
N MET A 176 25.02 -20.13 -5.07
CA MET A 176 26.38 -20.69 -5.16
C MET A 176 26.81 -20.80 -6.62
N GLY A 177 28.11 -20.84 -6.88
CA GLY A 177 28.66 -21.11 -8.20
C GLY A 177 30.17 -21.36 -8.16
N SER A 178 30.81 -21.36 -9.32
CA SER A 178 32.27 -21.38 -9.47
C SER A 178 32.72 -20.41 -10.57
N ILE A 179 33.88 -19.78 -10.37
CA ILE A 179 34.56 -18.88 -11.30
C ILE A 179 36.05 -19.25 -11.25
N ASN A 180 36.64 -19.57 -12.40
CA ASN A 180 38.06 -19.97 -12.50
C ASN A 180 38.40 -21.10 -11.52
N ASP A 181 37.59 -22.16 -11.53
CA ASP A 181 37.56 -23.32 -10.62
C ASP A 181 37.26 -23.01 -9.13
N ASN A 182 37.51 -21.80 -8.65
CA ASN A 182 37.15 -21.37 -7.30
C ASN A 182 35.63 -21.24 -7.11
N SER A 183 35.07 -22.00 -6.16
CA SER A 183 33.66 -21.86 -5.77
C SER A 183 33.40 -20.58 -4.96
N PHE A 184 32.19 -20.03 -5.10
CA PHE A 184 31.76 -18.83 -4.40
C PHE A 184 30.31 -18.92 -3.91
N VAL A 185 29.96 -18.07 -2.95
CA VAL A 185 28.59 -17.74 -2.55
C VAL A 185 28.33 -16.25 -2.77
N GLU A 186 27.14 -15.91 -3.24
CA GLU A 186 26.64 -14.53 -3.26
C GLU A 186 25.65 -14.34 -2.10
N ILE A 187 25.96 -13.36 -1.23
CA ILE A 187 25.19 -13.03 -0.02
C ILE A 187 24.63 -11.62 -0.17
N ARG A 188 23.42 -11.39 0.34
CA ARG A 188 22.86 -10.04 0.49
C ARG A 188 22.66 -9.72 1.97
N ASP A 189 23.27 -8.62 2.42
CA ASP A 189 22.77 -7.92 3.60
C ASP A 189 21.40 -7.31 3.25
N ARG A 190 20.37 -7.71 4.00
CA ARG A 190 18.98 -7.30 3.77
C ARG A 190 18.69 -5.87 4.24
N VAL A 191 19.44 -5.35 5.21
CA VAL A 191 19.25 -3.99 5.76
C VAL A 191 19.86 -2.99 4.79
N ASN A 192 21.16 -3.09 4.53
CA ASN A 192 21.88 -2.16 3.65
C ASN A 192 21.71 -2.48 2.16
N SER A 193 20.94 -3.52 1.83
CA SER A 193 20.74 -4.04 0.45
C SER A 193 22.04 -4.40 -0.27
N ARG A 194 23.14 -4.58 0.47
CA ARG A 194 24.50 -4.75 -0.04
C ARG A 194 24.72 -6.19 -0.50
N LEU A 195 24.88 -6.35 -1.81
CA LEU A 195 25.28 -7.61 -2.45
C LEU A 195 26.78 -7.79 -2.35
N GLN A 196 27.22 -8.91 -1.78
CA GLN A 196 28.63 -9.27 -1.63
C GLN A 196 28.87 -10.70 -2.12
N LYS A 197 30.11 -10.99 -2.54
CA LYS A 197 30.54 -12.33 -2.93
C LYS A 197 31.67 -12.77 -2.00
N ILE A 198 31.59 -14.00 -1.53
CA ILE A 198 32.66 -14.66 -0.77
C ILE A 198 33.12 -15.86 -1.60
N VAL A 199 34.41 -15.96 -1.89
CA VAL A 199 35.05 -17.13 -2.52
C VAL A 199 35.50 -18.10 -1.44
N VAL A 200 35.59 -19.40 -1.75
CA VAL A 200 36.08 -20.42 -0.81
C VAL A 200 37.49 -20.05 -0.32
N GLY A 201 37.65 -20.00 1.01
CA GLY A 201 38.86 -19.55 1.70
C GLY A 201 38.88 -18.06 2.07
N GLU A 202 37.99 -17.23 1.52
CA GLU A 202 37.86 -15.83 1.91
C GLU A 202 37.05 -15.65 3.21
N LYS A 203 37.40 -14.61 3.96
CA LYS A 203 36.65 -14.08 5.11
C LYS A 203 36.13 -12.69 4.74
N LEU A 204 34.86 -12.43 5.04
CA LEU A 204 34.20 -11.14 4.80
C LEU A 204 33.55 -10.63 6.09
N SER A 205 34.01 -9.47 6.54
CA SER A 205 33.44 -8.75 7.69
C SER A 205 32.17 -7.99 7.31
N PHE A 206 31.23 -7.91 8.25
CA PHE A 206 30.01 -7.14 8.16
C PHE A 206 29.92 -6.24 9.39
N ASP A 207 30.14 -4.94 9.15
CA ASP A 207 29.50 -3.88 9.93
C ASP A 207 28.00 -3.95 9.64
N LEU A 208 27.19 -4.14 10.67
CA LEU A 208 25.75 -4.35 10.56
C LEU A 208 24.93 -3.15 11.02
N ASP A 209 25.51 -2.24 11.83
CA ASP A 209 24.79 -1.06 12.35
C ASP A 209 25.40 0.30 11.98
N ASP A 210 26.35 0.28 11.05
CA ASP A 210 27.06 1.42 10.45
C ASP A 210 27.86 2.26 11.49
N ASP A 211 28.32 1.67 12.62
CA ASP A 211 29.19 2.35 13.60
C ASP A 211 30.68 2.38 13.22
N GLY A 212 31.07 1.64 12.17
CA GLY A 212 32.42 1.59 11.63
C GLY A 212 33.25 0.38 12.09
N LYS A 213 32.60 -0.63 12.69
CA LYS A 213 33.19 -1.87 13.18
C LYS A 213 32.39 -3.07 12.71
N ALA A 214 33.00 -4.25 12.67
CA ALA A 214 32.28 -5.48 12.34
C ALA A 214 31.71 -6.22 13.57
N GLU A 215 30.39 -6.42 13.63
CA GLU A 215 29.72 -7.35 14.55
C GLU A 215 30.07 -8.81 14.26
N VAL A 216 30.39 -9.12 13.00
CA VAL A 216 30.55 -10.49 12.53
C VAL A 216 31.44 -10.57 11.29
N ALA A 217 32.23 -11.63 11.16
CA ALA A 217 32.78 -12.08 9.88
C ALA A 217 32.23 -13.46 9.48
N LEU A 218 32.03 -13.64 8.18
CA LEU A 218 31.72 -14.92 7.55
C LEU A 218 32.94 -15.42 6.77
N MET A 219 33.44 -16.61 7.10
CA MET A 219 34.43 -17.32 6.29
C MET A 219 33.75 -18.47 5.55
N LEU A 220 33.92 -18.54 4.22
CA LEU A 220 33.38 -19.61 3.40
C LEU A 220 34.39 -20.77 3.32
N GLU A 221 34.21 -21.82 4.12
CA GLU A 221 35.14 -22.96 4.15
C GLU A 221 35.17 -23.74 2.83
N LYS A 222 33.98 -24.00 2.27
CA LYS A 222 33.77 -24.91 1.14
C LYS A 222 32.36 -24.75 0.56
N VAL A 223 32.24 -25.08 -0.72
CA VAL A 223 30.97 -25.29 -1.41
C VAL A 223 31.00 -26.68 -2.03
N VAL A 224 29.96 -27.47 -1.80
CA VAL A 224 29.81 -28.82 -2.35
C VAL A 224 28.77 -28.78 -3.47
N ARG A 225 29.19 -29.19 -4.68
CA ARG A 225 28.35 -29.34 -5.89
C ARG A 225 27.55 -28.10 -6.30
N ASN A 226 27.94 -26.89 -5.85
CA ASN A 226 27.18 -25.64 -6.00
C ASN A 226 25.76 -25.69 -5.38
N VAL A 227 25.54 -26.54 -4.37
CA VAL A 227 24.24 -26.74 -3.70
C VAL A 227 24.32 -26.59 -2.17
N ASP A 228 25.45 -26.92 -1.57
CA ASP A 228 25.67 -26.87 -0.12
C ASP A 228 26.90 -25.99 0.21
N ALA A 229 26.70 -24.85 0.85
CA ALA A 229 27.76 -23.98 1.37
C ALA A 229 28.01 -24.25 2.87
N TYR A 230 29.24 -24.01 3.33
CA TYR A 230 29.62 -24.20 4.73
C TYR A 230 30.37 -22.95 5.22
N PHE A 231 29.88 -22.37 6.32
CA PHE A 231 30.39 -21.12 6.86
C PHE A 231 30.93 -21.31 8.29
N VAL A 232 32.04 -20.65 8.58
CA VAL A 232 32.41 -20.29 9.95
C VAL A 232 31.99 -18.85 10.19
N VAL A 233 31.30 -18.63 11.30
CA VAL A 233 30.82 -17.32 11.75
C VAL A 233 31.67 -16.90 12.95
N GLU A 234 32.30 -15.74 12.85
CA GLU A 234 33.23 -15.19 13.84
C GLU A 234 32.59 -13.92 14.44
N PRO A 235 32.08 -13.95 15.68
CA PRO A 235 31.52 -12.78 16.35
C PRO A 235 32.61 -11.76 16.68
N TYR A 236 32.34 -10.47 16.45
CA TYR A 236 33.22 -9.33 16.73
C TYR A 236 34.70 -9.57 16.33
N PRO A 237 34.98 -9.83 15.04
CA PRO A 237 36.34 -10.17 14.55
C PRO A 237 37.40 -9.09 14.82
N GLU A 238 36.97 -7.87 15.15
CA GLU A 238 37.84 -6.72 15.46
C GLU A 238 37.95 -6.45 16.97
N SER A 239 37.25 -7.22 17.84
CA SER A 239 37.49 -7.19 19.28
C SER A 239 38.86 -7.81 19.55
N THR A 240 39.86 -6.95 19.65
CA THR A 240 41.22 -7.34 20.03
C THR A 240 41.16 -7.88 21.45
N ILE A 241 41.43 -9.17 21.61
CA ILE A 241 41.74 -9.71 22.94
C ILE A 241 43.03 -9.02 23.37
N VAL A 242 42.88 -7.99 24.19
CA VAL A 242 43.97 -7.48 25.01
C VAL A 242 44.21 -8.55 26.06
N GLU A 243 45.05 -9.53 25.72
CA GLU A 243 45.68 -10.36 26.75
C GLU A 243 46.35 -9.37 27.73
N GLU A 244 46.08 -9.52 29.02
CA GLU A 244 46.57 -8.64 30.09
C GLU A 244 48.05 -8.95 30.38
N ASP A 245 48.84 -9.01 29.31
CA ASP A 245 50.14 -9.66 29.29
C ASP A 245 51.23 -8.69 29.74
N ALA A 246 51.53 -8.80 31.04
CA ALA A 246 52.67 -8.24 31.75
C ALA A 246 52.86 -6.70 31.69
N LEU A 247 52.58 -6.05 32.82
CA LEU A 247 53.40 -4.89 33.21
C LEU A 247 54.86 -5.35 33.40
N GLN A 248 55.68 -5.14 32.39
CA GLN A 248 57.13 -4.99 32.55
C GLN A 248 57.50 -3.56 32.12
N GLU A 249 58.09 -2.82 33.06
CA GLU A 249 58.58 -1.47 32.82
C GLU A 249 59.82 -1.53 31.91
N PRO A 250 60.00 -0.60 30.95
CA PRO A 250 61.15 -0.62 30.05
C PRO A 250 62.41 -0.08 30.74
N GLU A 251 63.46 -0.90 30.82
CA GLU A 251 64.84 -0.40 30.98
C GLU A 251 65.46 -0.09 29.60
N GLU A 252 66.49 0.77 29.60
CA GLU A 252 66.83 1.65 28.47
C GLU A 252 67.71 1.01 27.37
N GLU A 253 67.72 1.62 26.18
CA GLU A 253 68.66 1.32 25.08
C GLU A 253 70.13 1.61 25.46
N PRO A 254 71.13 1.14 24.67
CA PRO A 254 71.60 2.05 23.60
C PRO A 254 72.13 1.39 22.30
N VAL A 255 71.66 1.93 21.15
CA VAL A 255 72.44 2.43 19.98
C VAL A 255 73.53 1.54 19.32
N VAL A 256 73.41 1.32 17.99
CA VAL A 256 74.43 1.61 16.93
C VAL A 256 73.85 1.37 15.50
N PRO A 257 74.19 2.17 14.46
CA PRO A 257 73.61 2.03 13.09
C PRO A 257 74.62 1.72 11.94
N GLU A 258 74.13 1.12 10.85
CA GLU A 258 74.63 1.11 9.44
C GLU A 258 73.35 1.07 8.54
N GLU A 259 73.16 1.83 7.44
CA GLU A 259 73.88 1.93 6.14
C GLU A 259 73.77 0.64 5.27
N THR A 260 73.56 0.65 3.93
CA THR A 260 73.46 1.70 2.87
C THR A 260 72.78 1.15 1.56
N VAL A 261 72.73 1.95 0.46
CA VAL A 261 72.47 1.60 -0.97
C VAL A 261 70.97 1.32 -1.32
N GLU A 262 70.27 1.90 -2.32
CA GLU A 262 70.49 2.19 -3.77
C GLU A 262 70.50 0.91 -4.66
N GLU A 263 70.24 0.87 -5.97
CA GLU A 263 70.09 1.89 -7.04
C GLU A 263 68.63 1.99 -7.62
N GLU A 264 68.38 1.84 -8.94
CA GLU A 264 67.12 2.23 -9.62
C GLU A 264 66.79 1.44 -10.93
N GLN A 265 65.72 1.83 -11.66
CA GLN A 265 65.39 1.58 -13.11
C GLN A 265 64.89 0.16 -13.52
N GLU A 266 64.19 -0.06 -14.66
CA GLU A 266 63.77 0.81 -15.79
C GLU A 266 62.39 0.40 -16.41
N THR A 267 62.00 0.98 -17.57
CA THR A 267 60.68 0.81 -18.23
C THR A 267 60.68 -0.01 -19.56
N PRO A 268 60.00 0.34 -20.67
CA PRO A 268 58.78 -0.36 -21.12
C PRO A 268 58.86 -1.01 -22.53
N VAL A 269 57.82 -1.75 -22.94
CA VAL A 269 57.65 -2.23 -24.35
C VAL A 269 56.21 -2.13 -24.86
N GLU A 270 56.11 -1.77 -26.14
CA GLU A 270 54.95 -1.72 -27.06
C GLU A 270 54.31 -3.11 -27.35
N ALA A 271 53.27 -3.29 -28.19
CA ALA A 271 52.01 -2.58 -28.48
C ALA A 271 51.29 -3.29 -29.66
N VAL A 272 49.94 -3.42 -29.61
CA VAL A 272 49.00 -3.34 -30.78
C VAL A 272 49.08 -4.44 -31.88
N PRO A 273 48.02 -4.76 -32.67
CA PRO A 273 46.60 -4.34 -32.67
C PRO A 273 45.69 -5.50 -32.13
N GLU A 274 44.54 -5.98 -32.64
CA GLU A 274 43.69 -5.68 -33.82
C GLU A 274 42.23 -6.22 -33.71
N ASP A 275 41.38 -5.70 -34.60
CA ASP A 275 40.16 -6.26 -35.21
C ASP A 275 38.77 -6.14 -34.54
N LYS A 276 37.75 -6.19 -35.41
CA LYS A 276 36.34 -5.79 -35.28
C LYS A 276 35.49 -6.73 -36.21
N PRO A 277 34.24 -6.39 -36.59
CA PRO A 277 33.08 -5.96 -35.81
C PRO A 277 31.89 -6.96 -35.92
N ALA A 278 30.91 -6.88 -35.03
CA ALA A 278 29.54 -7.34 -35.29
C ALA A 278 28.50 -6.60 -34.42
N GLU A 279 27.34 -6.30 -35.00
CA GLU A 279 26.20 -5.57 -34.42
C GLU A 279 24.97 -5.81 -35.34
N PRO A 280 23.74 -5.45 -34.95
CA PRO A 280 22.93 -5.87 -33.80
C PRO A 280 21.83 -6.90 -34.20
N GLU A 281 21.04 -7.40 -33.24
CA GLU A 281 19.66 -7.83 -33.51
C GLU A 281 18.67 -7.25 -32.47
N THR A 282 17.39 -7.19 -32.86
CA THR A 282 16.41 -6.22 -32.34
C THR A 282 15.30 -6.89 -31.54
N ALA A 283 14.85 -6.26 -30.45
CA ALA A 283 13.71 -6.74 -29.66
C ALA A 283 12.37 -6.58 -30.40
N PRO A 284 11.48 -7.59 -30.39
CA PRO A 284 10.13 -7.45 -30.91
C PRO A 284 9.24 -6.67 -29.93
N GLN A 285 8.47 -5.71 -30.46
CA GLN A 285 7.33 -5.12 -29.74
C GLN A 285 6.12 -6.04 -29.88
N THR A 286 5.21 -6.00 -28.90
CA THR A 286 3.92 -6.71 -28.95
C THR A 286 2.77 -5.72 -28.88
N ASP A 287 1.79 -5.92 -29.76
CA ASP A 287 0.68 -4.99 -29.96
C ASP A 287 -0.34 -4.99 -28.81
N VAL A 288 -1.05 -3.87 -28.64
CA VAL A 288 -2.12 -3.69 -27.64
C VAL A 288 -3.48 -3.91 -28.33
N GLU A 289 -4.23 -4.90 -27.87
CA GLU A 289 -5.57 -5.21 -28.37
C GLU A 289 -6.64 -4.37 -27.63
N GLU A 290 -7.25 -3.40 -28.31
CA GLU A 290 -8.32 -2.58 -27.74
C GLU A 290 -9.63 -3.37 -27.60
N THR A 291 -10.11 -3.55 -26.37
CA THR A 291 -11.44 -4.11 -26.07
C THR A 291 -12.48 -2.99 -26.00
N PRO A 292 -13.66 -3.10 -26.65
CA PRO A 292 -14.59 -1.97 -26.81
C PRO A 292 -15.32 -1.58 -25.52
N ALA A 293 -15.67 -0.29 -25.40
CA ALA A 293 -16.35 0.27 -24.24
C ALA A 293 -17.80 -0.24 -24.09
N GLU A 294 -18.12 -0.77 -22.91
CA GLU A 294 -19.45 -1.29 -22.59
C GLU A 294 -20.44 -0.17 -22.25
N THR A 295 -21.60 -0.14 -22.89
CA THR A 295 -22.62 0.90 -22.69
C THR A 295 -23.45 0.63 -21.43
N GLY A 296 -23.19 1.39 -20.37
CA GLY A 296 -23.79 1.17 -19.05
C GLY A 296 -25.32 1.17 -19.02
N GLU A 297 -25.91 0.01 -18.72
CA GLU A 297 -27.33 -0.13 -18.40
C GLU A 297 -27.66 0.44 -17.01
N MET A 298 -28.71 1.27 -16.92
CA MET A 298 -29.20 1.75 -15.62
C MET A 298 -29.75 0.60 -14.75
N SER A 299 -29.33 0.57 -13.49
CA SER A 299 -29.82 -0.36 -12.46
C SER A 299 -31.35 -0.41 -12.39
N PRO A 300 -31.97 -1.58 -12.14
CA PRO A 300 -33.42 -1.72 -11.97
C PRO A 300 -34.00 -0.75 -10.92
N ALA A 301 -33.29 -0.47 -9.83
CA ALA A 301 -33.75 0.46 -8.79
C ALA A 301 -33.97 1.88 -9.33
N VAL A 302 -33.09 2.36 -10.22
CA VAL A 302 -33.22 3.66 -10.89
C VAL A 302 -34.44 3.64 -11.82
N LYS A 303 -34.60 2.56 -12.61
CA LYS A 303 -35.76 2.36 -13.50
C LYS A 303 -37.09 2.40 -12.71
N TYR A 304 -37.17 1.80 -11.53
CA TYR A 304 -38.37 1.87 -10.66
C TYR A 304 -38.59 3.24 -10.02
N SER A 305 -37.54 3.95 -9.57
CA SER A 305 -37.69 5.27 -8.95
C SER A 305 -38.33 6.29 -9.90
N ILE A 306 -37.92 6.28 -11.18
CA ILE A 306 -38.48 7.15 -12.24
C ILE A 306 -39.97 6.85 -12.45
N ILE A 307 -40.37 5.57 -12.47
CA ILE A 307 -41.78 5.16 -12.62
C ILE A 307 -42.63 5.70 -11.45
N ILE A 308 -42.14 5.61 -10.21
CA ILE A 308 -42.84 6.11 -9.02
C ILE A 308 -43.02 7.65 -9.10
N ILE A 309 -41.98 8.38 -9.50
CA ILE A 309 -42.05 9.84 -9.69
C ILE A 309 -43.11 10.22 -10.74
N VAL A 310 -43.14 9.54 -11.88
CA VAL A 310 -44.14 9.77 -12.94
C VAL A 310 -45.56 9.49 -12.44
N ILE A 311 -45.78 8.41 -11.70
CA ILE A 311 -47.08 8.09 -11.08
C ILE A 311 -47.51 9.19 -10.11
N MET A 312 -46.60 9.68 -9.25
CA MET A 312 -46.91 10.77 -8.31
C MET A 312 -47.28 12.09 -9.01
N ILE A 313 -46.62 12.43 -10.12
CA ILE A 313 -46.96 13.60 -10.94
C ILE A 313 -48.37 13.43 -11.56
N ILE A 314 -48.69 12.24 -12.09
CA ILE A 314 -50.01 11.94 -12.65
C ILE A 314 -51.12 12.04 -11.59
N LEU A 315 -50.89 11.48 -10.39
CA LEU A 315 -51.84 11.56 -9.27
C LEU A 315 -52.04 13.01 -8.80
N ALA A 316 -50.98 13.81 -8.73
CA ALA A 316 -51.07 15.23 -8.40
C ALA A 316 -51.87 16.02 -9.45
N ALA A 317 -51.66 15.75 -10.74
CA ALA A 317 -52.42 16.37 -11.83
C ALA A 317 -53.92 15.98 -11.79
N ILE A 318 -54.22 14.70 -11.59
CA ILE A 318 -55.61 14.21 -11.40
C ILE A 318 -56.26 14.93 -10.21
N PHE A 319 -55.60 14.97 -9.05
CA PHE A 319 -56.10 15.67 -7.87
C PHE A 319 -56.36 17.16 -8.13
N TYR A 320 -55.45 17.84 -8.82
CA TYR A 320 -55.62 19.25 -9.21
C TYR A 320 -56.85 19.48 -10.09
N THR A 321 -57.10 18.62 -11.09
CA THR A 321 -58.32 18.73 -11.92
C THR A 321 -59.60 18.48 -11.13
N LEU A 322 -59.60 17.51 -10.20
CA LEU A 322 -60.75 17.20 -9.34
C LEU A 322 -61.08 18.33 -8.36
N VAL A 323 -60.07 19.01 -7.83
CA VAL A 323 -60.26 20.21 -6.98
C VAL A 323 -60.75 21.40 -7.82
N SER A 324 -60.22 21.57 -9.03
CA SER A 324 -60.58 22.69 -9.93
C SER A 324 -62.05 22.67 -10.35
N ARG A 325 -62.65 21.49 -10.52
CA ARG A 325 -64.07 21.31 -10.89
C ARG A 325 -65.10 21.75 -9.83
N LYS A 326 -64.69 22.20 -8.64
CA LYS A 326 -65.61 22.61 -7.55
C LYS A 326 -65.84 24.12 -7.41
N LYS A 327 -65.61 24.91 -8.46
CA LYS A 327 -65.85 26.37 -8.48
C LYS A 327 -66.63 26.84 -9.72
N GLU A 328 -67.93 26.60 -9.72
CA GLU A 328 -68.89 27.44 -10.45
C GLU A 328 -69.67 28.30 -9.45
N PRO A 329 -69.80 29.63 -9.67
CA PRO A 329 -70.58 30.50 -8.80
C PRO A 329 -72.08 30.41 -9.13
N PRO A 330 -72.98 30.52 -8.13
CA PRO A 330 -74.42 30.48 -8.39
C PRO A 330 -74.88 31.69 -9.22
N LYS A 331 -75.67 31.41 -10.26
CA LYS A 331 -76.31 32.41 -11.13
C LYS A 331 -77.25 33.29 -10.30
N LYS A 332 -76.99 34.59 -10.25
CA LYS A 332 -77.90 35.57 -9.63
C LYS A 332 -79.10 35.83 -10.54
N GLU A 333 -80.25 36.00 -9.90
CA GLU A 333 -81.52 36.36 -10.51
C GLU A 333 -81.92 37.76 -9.99
N GLN A 334 -82.34 38.65 -10.89
CA GLN A 334 -82.85 39.98 -10.56
C GLN A 334 -84.05 40.32 -11.45
N PRO A 335 -85.07 41.02 -10.92
CA PRO A 335 -86.30 41.32 -11.65
C PRO A 335 -86.14 42.49 -12.63
N ALA A 336 -87.05 42.58 -13.59
CA ALA A 336 -87.13 43.65 -14.57
C ALA A 336 -87.78 44.93 -14.01
N VAL A 337 -87.52 46.07 -14.66
CA VAL A 337 -88.57 46.95 -15.22
C VAL A 337 -87.96 48.01 -16.16
N GLU A 338 -88.61 48.14 -17.33
CA GLU A 338 -88.65 49.26 -18.30
C GLU A 338 -87.43 49.77 -19.09
N GLU A 339 -87.80 50.17 -20.31
CA GLU A 339 -87.06 50.71 -21.47
C GLU A 339 -87.43 52.21 -21.64
N PRO A 340 -87.08 52.93 -22.72
CA PRO A 340 -85.93 52.82 -23.64
C PRO A 340 -85.21 54.19 -23.87
N THR A 341 -84.04 54.22 -24.52
CA THR A 341 -83.86 54.87 -25.85
C THR A 341 -82.41 54.86 -26.39
N LYS A 342 -82.30 54.42 -27.65
CA LYS A 342 -81.44 54.85 -28.80
C LYS A 342 -80.04 55.47 -28.65
N GLU A 343 -79.28 55.29 -29.76
CA GLU A 343 -78.21 56.17 -30.28
C GLU A 343 -76.82 56.04 -29.60
N SER A 344 -75.67 56.22 -30.27
CA SER A 344 -75.23 55.79 -31.63
C SER A 344 -73.69 55.81 -31.73
N SER A 345 -73.12 54.95 -32.58
CA SER A 345 -71.86 55.13 -33.34
C SER A 345 -70.48 55.32 -32.66
N GLU A 346 -69.47 54.96 -33.46
CA GLU A 346 -68.09 55.49 -33.52
C GLU A 346 -66.98 55.09 -32.53
N HIS A 347 -65.93 54.51 -33.14
CA HIS A 347 -64.52 54.95 -33.10
C HIS A 347 -64.01 55.72 -31.86
N HIS A 348 -62.90 55.32 -31.22
CA HIS A 348 -61.58 55.24 -31.86
C HIS A 348 -60.60 54.31 -31.11
N ALA A 349 -59.48 53.99 -31.77
CA ALA A 349 -58.27 53.47 -31.13
C ALA A 349 -57.11 54.45 -31.41
N HIS A 350 -56.23 54.72 -30.42
CA HIS A 350 -54.98 55.45 -30.67
C HIS A 350 -53.90 55.21 -29.60
N HIS A 351 -52.63 55.43 -29.99
CA HIS A 351 -51.38 55.36 -29.21
C HIS A 351 -51.07 54.05 -28.45
N SER A 352 -50.07 53.22 -28.78
CA SER A 352 -48.82 53.30 -29.59
C SER A 352 -47.55 53.82 -28.89
N GLN A 353 -46.40 53.27 -29.34
CA GLN A 353 -45.01 53.70 -29.08
C GLN A 353 -44.45 53.40 -27.66
N HIS A 354 -43.13 53.18 -27.44
CA HIS A 354 -41.98 53.16 -28.37
C HIS A 354 -40.76 52.39 -27.81
N ARG A 355 -39.98 51.70 -28.68
CA ARG A 355 -38.49 51.58 -28.69
C ARG A 355 -37.78 51.01 -27.43
N HIS A 356 -36.46 50.77 -27.40
CA HIS A 356 -35.46 50.16 -28.31
C HIS A 356 -34.33 49.63 -27.38
N HIS A 357 -33.77 48.42 -27.49
CA HIS A 357 -32.91 47.87 -28.56
C HIS A 357 -31.44 48.38 -28.51
N LYS A 358 -30.52 47.57 -29.09
CA LYS A 358 -29.04 47.61 -28.96
C LYS A 358 -28.54 47.01 -27.63
N SER A 359 -27.75 45.94 -27.58
CA SER A 359 -26.81 45.31 -28.53
C SER A 359 -25.60 46.17 -28.89
N PHE A 360 -24.43 45.71 -28.43
CA PHE A 360 -23.11 46.00 -28.95
C PHE A 360 -22.28 44.71 -28.89
N ASP A 361 -21.20 44.65 -29.67
CA ASP A 361 -20.62 43.42 -30.20
C ASP A 361 -19.07 43.50 -30.18
N VAL A 362 -18.38 42.46 -30.67
CA VAL A 362 -17.05 42.51 -31.33
C VAL A 362 -15.77 42.51 -30.45
N ILE A 363 -15.14 41.32 -30.43
CA ILE A 363 -13.69 41.01 -30.69
C ILE A 363 -12.60 40.97 -29.57
N ARG A 364 -11.94 39.78 -29.51
CA ARG A 364 -10.55 39.43 -29.03
C ARG A 364 -10.22 39.63 -27.52
N SER A 365 -9.20 38.96 -26.95
CA SER A 365 -8.06 38.20 -27.52
C SER A 365 -7.65 36.95 -26.69
N ASP A 366 -6.87 36.07 -27.31
CA ASP A 366 -6.12 34.94 -26.72
C ASP A 366 -4.88 35.41 -25.94
N SER A 367 -4.55 34.78 -24.79
CA SER A 367 -3.17 34.33 -24.52
C SER A 367 -3.01 33.35 -23.34
N ARG A 368 -2.03 32.45 -23.52
CA ARG A 368 -1.01 31.96 -22.56
C ARG A 368 -1.20 30.68 -21.72
N LYS A 369 -0.29 29.74 -22.04
CA LYS A 369 0.16 28.54 -21.31
C LYS A 369 0.87 28.86 -19.98
N ARG A 370 1.18 27.77 -19.24
CA ARG A 370 2.03 27.64 -18.02
C ARG A 370 1.30 28.06 -16.74
N LYS A 371 1.58 27.45 -15.59
CA LYS A 371 2.76 26.62 -15.26
C LYS A 371 2.47 25.13 -15.18
#